data_AF-A0A1Y2RBF6-F1
#
_entry.id   AF-A0A1Y2RBF6-F1
#
_cell.length_a   1.000
_cell.length_b   1.000
_cell.length_c   1.000
_cell.angle_alpha   90.00
_cell.angle_beta   90.00
_cell.angle_gamma   90.00
#
_symmetry.space_group_name_H-M   'P 1'
#
loop_
_entity.id
_entity.type
_entity.pdbx_description
1 polymer ?
#
loop_
_entity_poly.entity_id
_entity_poly.type
_entity_poly.pdbx_seq_one_letter_code
_entity_poly.pdbx_strand_id
1 'polypeptide(L)'
;MKRLAFFCFLFASTIVKGQDTITYSTLLQSVSELKFTDSLQINAGHSNYKQLDSSVVKKWFSRLLPSGSHNRLKNRSYSITGKLTSHANFDLLFVQEEKKKDDTSNVQVVYLVSTKKDGTYISSLEVAVTGNRKRSFYNISSWLYKDYQIVQDNQIIVNDKSYGDMTYYKINGGGRFILSSNY
;
A
#
# COMPACT_ATOMS: atom_id res chain seq x y z
N MET A 1 33.49 -14.20 -47.38
CA MET A 1 32.67 -14.35 -46.16
C MET A 1 33.20 -13.45 -45.03
N LYS A 2 33.13 -12.12 -45.15
CA LYS A 2 33.62 -11.17 -44.12
C LYS A 2 32.64 -10.04 -43.78
N ARG A 3 31.43 -10.04 -44.35
CA ARG A 3 30.45 -8.95 -44.19
C ARG A 3 29.27 -9.27 -43.26
N LEU A 4 29.17 -10.51 -42.77
CA LEU A 4 28.05 -10.93 -41.90
C LEU A 4 28.33 -10.73 -40.40
N ALA A 5 29.59 -10.70 -39.98
CA ALA A 5 29.96 -10.57 -38.57
C ALA A 5 29.83 -9.14 -38.01
N PHE A 6 29.78 -8.13 -38.88
CA PHE A 6 29.72 -6.72 -38.45
C PHE A 6 28.30 -6.28 -38.05
N PHE A 7 27.26 -6.92 -38.61
CA PHE A 7 25.87 -6.62 -38.26
C PHE A 7 25.48 -7.15 -36.87
N CYS A 8 26.03 -8.30 -36.43
CA CYS A 8 25.71 -8.84 -35.10
C CYS A 8 26.29 -8.01 -33.95
N PHE A 9 27.40 -7.27 -34.17
CA PHE A 9 28.01 -6.43 -33.14
C PHE A 9 27.31 -5.07 -32.95
N LEU A 10 26.54 -4.62 -33.94
CA LEU A 10 25.77 -3.37 -33.88
C LEU A 10 24.39 -3.54 -33.22
N PHE A 11 23.87 -4.77 -33.11
CA PHE A 11 22.62 -5.05 -32.38
C PHE A 11 22.82 -5.39 -30.90
N ALA A 12 24.06 -5.66 -30.46
CA ALA A 12 24.35 -5.95 -29.06
C ALA A 12 24.41 -4.70 -28.16
N SER A 13 24.58 -3.51 -28.75
CA SER A 13 24.73 -2.25 -28.01
C SER A 13 23.41 -1.48 -27.79
N THR A 14 22.29 -1.92 -28.36
CA THR A 14 20.98 -1.24 -28.24
C THR A 14 20.01 -1.91 -27.27
N ILE A 15 20.32 -3.08 -26.70
CA ILE A 15 19.38 -3.80 -25.82
C ILE A 15 19.44 -3.32 -24.35
N VAL A 16 20.38 -2.42 -23.99
CA VAL A 16 20.51 -1.91 -22.60
C VAL A 16 19.69 -0.64 -22.33
N LYS A 17 18.91 -0.13 -23.31
CA LYS A 17 18.05 1.04 -23.10
C LYS A 17 16.57 0.67 -23.24
N GLY A 18 15.91 0.48 -22.10
CA GLY A 18 14.45 0.30 -22.08
C GLY A 18 13.83 -0.25 -20.81
N GLN A 19 14.55 -0.36 -19.69
CA GLN A 19 13.88 -0.45 -18.39
C GLN A 19 13.77 0.96 -17.83
N ASP A 20 12.74 1.69 -18.26
CA ASP A 20 12.33 2.93 -17.59
C ASP A 20 12.07 2.58 -16.13
N THR A 21 13.06 2.86 -15.29
CA THR A 21 13.00 2.52 -13.89
C THR A 21 12.07 3.55 -13.29
N ILE A 22 10.80 3.20 -13.08
CA ILE A 22 9.81 4.10 -12.48
C ILE A 22 10.41 4.69 -11.21
N THR A 23 10.65 6.00 -11.24
CA THR A 23 11.20 6.74 -10.10
C THR A 23 10.11 6.96 -9.06
N TYR A 24 10.50 7.24 -7.83
CA TYR A 24 9.52 7.51 -6.78
C TYR A 24 8.68 8.77 -7.09
N SER A 25 9.30 9.82 -7.62
CA SER A 25 8.58 11.04 -8.01
C SER A 25 7.56 10.77 -9.12
N THR A 26 7.91 9.97 -10.13
CA THR A 26 6.97 9.56 -11.19
C THR A 26 5.81 8.73 -10.62
N LEU A 27 6.09 7.83 -9.67
CA LEU A 27 5.03 7.09 -8.97
C LEU A 27 4.08 8.07 -8.25
N LEU A 28 4.62 9.02 -7.49
CA LEU A 28 3.82 10.01 -6.77
C LEU A 28 2.99 10.87 -7.73
N GLN A 29 3.54 11.32 -8.86
CA GLN A 29 2.80 12.15 -9.82
C GLN A 29 1.53 11.48 -10.35
N SER A 30 1.51 10.14 -10.40
CA SER A 30 0.34 9.36 -10.83
C SER A 30 -0.73 9.19 -9.75
N VAL A 31 -0.49 9.66 -8.53
CA VAL A 31 -1.35 9.47 -7.35
C VAL A 31 -1.89 10.82 -6.85
N SER A 32 -3.18 10.85 -6.56
CA SER A 32 -3.88 12.03 -6.04
C SER A 32 -3.40 12.41 -4.63
N GLU A 33 -3.03 13.67 -4.43
CA GLU A 33 -2.80 14.25 -3.11
C GLU A 33 -4.14 14.43 -2.38
N LEU A 34 -4.29 13.80 -1.22
CA LEU A 34 -5.47 13.94 -0.39
C LEU A 34 -5.40 15.25 0.39
N LYS A 35 -6.52 15.95 0.50
CA LYS A 35 -6.64 17.18 1.29
C LYS A 35 -7.76 16.99 2.31
N PHE A 36 -7.46 17.30 3.57
CA PHE A 36 -8.43 17.28 4.66
C PHE A 36 -8.05 18.35 5.69
N THR A 37 -9.04 18.90 6.39
CA THR A 37 -8.82 20.02 7.33
C THR A 37 -8.53 19.52 8.74
N ASP A 38 -9.31 18.57 9.25
CA ASP A 38 -9.20 18.07 10.62
C ASP A 38 -8.93 16.58 10.69
N SER A 39 -9.76 15.80 9.99
CA SER A 39 -9.63 14.35 9.94
C SER A 39 -10.06 13.78 8.59
N LEU A 40 -9.53 12.59 8.28
CA LEU A 40 -9.87 11.78 7.14
C LEU A 40 -10.33 10.41 7.62
N GLN A 41 -11.55 10.02 7.27
CA GLN A 41 -12.03 8.65 7.49
C GLN A 41 -11.43 7.73 6.44
N ILE A 42 -10.95 6.58 6.89
CA ILE A 42 -10.33 5.54 6.06
C ILE A 42 -11.16 4.27 6.23
N ASN A 43 -11.78 3.86 5.13
CA ASN A 43 -12.56 2.64 5.04
C ASN A 43 -11.99 1.76 3.92
N ALA A 44 -12.05 0.45 4.10
CA ALA A 44 -11.77 -0.50 3.03
C ALA A 44 -13.04 -0.72 2.21
N GLY A 45 -12.94 -0.64 0.89
CA GLY A 45 -14.07 -0.83 -0.01
C GLY A 45 -13.63 -1.06 -1.45
N HIS A 46 -14.47 -1.71 -2.25
CA HIS A 46 -14.20 -1.92 -3.67
C HIS A 46 -14.11 -0.58 -4.39
N SER A 47 -13.06 -0.41 -5.17
CA SER A 47 -12.80 0.86 -5.84
C SER A 47 -12.04 0.64 -7.15
N ASN A 48 -12.38 1.43 -8.17
CA ASN A 48 -11.80 1.32 -9.50
C ASN A 48 -10.48 2.11 -9.60
N TYR A 49 -9.55 1.88 -8.67
CA TYR A 49 -8.22 2.48 -8.75
C TYR A 49 -7.32 1.72 -9.73
N LYS A 50 -6.40 2.45 -10.35
CA LYS A 50 -5.40 1.87 -11.24
C LYS A 50 -4.54 0.87 -10.46
N GLN A 51 -4.52 -0.38 -10.91
CA GLN A 51 -3.69 -1.42 -10.33
C GLN A 51 -2.22 -1.16 -10.62
N LEU A 52 -1.37 -1.37 -9.62
CA LEU A 52 0.07 -1.31 -9.74
C LEU A 52 0.61 -2.56 -10.41
N ASP A 53 1.62 -2.36 -11.27
CA ASP A 53 2.39 -3.47 -11.81
C ASP A 53 3.12 -4.21 -10.69
N SER A 54 3.26 -5.53 -10.87
CA SER A 54 3.95 -6.38 -9.90
C SER A 54 5.40 -5.95 -9.64
N SER A 55 6.07 -5.35 -10.64
CA SER A 55 7.42 -4.79 -10.50
C SER A 55 7.44 -3.57 -9.56
N VAL A 56 6.45 -2.69 -9.68
CA VAL A 56 6.29 -1.51 -8.81
C VAL A 56 6.02 -1.94 -7.38
N VAL A 57 5.13 -2.91 -7.17
CA VAL A 57 4.84 -3.46 -5.83
C VAL A 57 6.09 -4.08 -5.21
N LYS A 58 6.84 -4.90 -5.96
CA LYS A 58 8.09 -5.50 -5.48
C LYS A 58 9.16 -4.45 -5.17
N LYS A 59 9.25 -3.38 -5.95
CA LYS A 59 10.25 -2.32 -5.76
C LYS A 59 9.96 -1.50 -4.50
N TRP A 60 8.73 -1.01 -4.35
CA TRP A 60 8.40 0.00 -3.34
C TRP A 60 7.68 -0.56 -2.12
N PHE A 61 6.95 -1.67 -2.28
CA PHE A 61 6.05 -2.23 -1.25
C PHE A 61 6.37 -3.69 -0.95
N SER A 62 7.61 -4.14 -1.20
CA SER A 62 8.04 -5.52 -0.90
C SER A 62 7.79 -5.92 0.56
N ARG A 63 7.86 -4.95 1.48
CA ARG A 63 7.59 -5.17 2.92
C ARG A 63 6.13 -5.50 3.23
N LEU A 64 5.18 -5.17 2.35
CA LEU A 64 3.79 -5.62 2.47
C LEU A 64 3.61 -7.08 2.01
N LEU A 65 4.57 -7.61 1.24
CA LEU A 65 4.55 -9.00 0.79
C LEU A 65 5.13 -9.90 1.89
N PRO A 66 4.41 -10.93 2.37
CA PRO A 66 4.95 -11.79 3.40
C PRO A 66 6.11 -12.63 2.86
N SER A 67 7.11 -12.82 3.72
CA SER A 67 8.27 -13.67 3.48
C SER A 67 7.83 -15.07 3.01
N GLY A 68 8.37 -15.53 1.88
CA GLY A 68 8.09 -16.86 1.32
C GLY A 68 6.86 -16.96 0.39
N SER A 69 6.04 -15.91 0.27
CA SER A 69 4.82 -15.93 -0.56
C SER A 69 5.06 -15.55 -2.04
N HIS A 70 5.84 -16.37 -2.76
CA HIS A 70 6.12 -16.14 -4.19
C HIS A 70 4.87 -15.99 -5.08
N ASN A 71 3.70 -16.42 -4.60
CA ASN A 71 2.43 -16.40 -5.34
C ASN A 71 1.41 -15.33 -4.91
N ARG A 72 1.66 -14.47 -3.90
CA ARG A 72 0.61 -13.52 -3.43
C ARG A 72 0.19 -12.53 -4.52
N LEU A 73 1.13 -12.04 -5.34
CA LEU A 73 0.84 -11.14 -6.48
C LEU A 73 0.01 -11.80 -7.61
N LYS A 74 -0.03 -13.14 -7.67
CA LYS A 74 -0.92 -13.84 -8.61
C LYS A 74 -2.38 -13.68 -8.22
N ASN A 75 -2.67 -13.61 -6.92
CA ASN A 75 -4.03 -13.64 -6.38
C ASN A 75 -4.46 -12.31 -5.76
N ARG A 76 -3.55 -11.33 -5.67
CA ARG A 76 -3.79 -10.02 -5.07
C ARG A 76 -3.42 -8.90 -6.03
N SER A 77 -4.25 -7.88 -6.07
CA SER A 77 -3.97 -6.59 -6.72
C SER A 77 -3.62 -5.56 -5.64
N TYR A 78 -2.78 -4.60 -6.03
CA TYR A 78 -2.43 -3.47 -5.18
C TYR A 78 -2.69 -2.18 -5.96
N SER A 79 -3.18 -1.14 -5.31
CA SER A 79 -3.38 0.19 -5.87
C SER A 79 -2.98 1.24 -4.84
N ILE A 80 -2.58 2.43 -5.30
CA ILE A 80 -2.39 3.59 -4.41
C ILE A 80 -3.63 4.47 -4.56
N THR A 81 -4.39 4.62 -3.50
CA THR A 81 -5.69 5.31 -3.50
C THR A 81 -5.55 6.80 -3.22
N GLY A 82 -4.43 7.19 -2.59
CA GLY A 82 -4.08 8.57 -2.33
C GLY A 82 -2.72 8.70 -1.66
N LYS A 83 -2.26 9.94 -1.52
CA LYS A 83 -1.01 10.28 -0.83
C LYS A 83 -1.15 11.54 0.02
N LEU A 84 -0.28 11.68 1.02
CA LEU A 84 -0.02 12.90 1.76
C LEU A 84 1.49 13.17 1.75
N THR A 85 1.89 14.28 1.14
CA THR A 85 3.30 14.62 0.92
C THR A 85 3.75 15.89 1.65
N SER A 86 2.84 16.52 2.41
CA SER A 86 3.07 17.79 3.10
C SER A 86 4.08 17.72 4.26
N HIS A 87 4.28 16.56 4.88
CA HIS A 87 5.22 16.42 5.99
C HIS A 87 6.68 16.55 5.50
N ALA A 88 7.57 17.23 6.23
CA ALA A 88 8.94 17.45 5.76
C ALA A 88 9.78 16.17 5.59
N ASN A 89 9.59 15.20 6.50
CA ASN A 89 10.51 14.05 6.61
C ASN A 89 10.05 12.79 5.88
N PHE A 90 8.76 12.67 5.61
CA PHE A 90 8.17 11.45 5.05
C PHE A 90 6.97 11.77 4.17
N ASP A 91 6.59 10.81 3.35
CA ASP A 91 5.34 10.76 2.61
C ASP A 91 4.48 9.64 3.19
N LEU A 92 3.17 9.80 3.10
CA LEU A 92 2.19 8.75 3.42
C LEU A 92 1.47 8.33 2.15
N LEU A 93 1.39 7.04 1.92
CA LEU A 93 0.70 6.42 0.78
C LEU A 93 -0.40 5.51 1.30
N PHE A 94 -1.60 5.67 0.75
CA PHE A 94 -2.74 4.81 1.03
C PHE A 94 -2.69 3.68 -0.01
N VAL A 95 -2.25 2.50 0.41
CA VAL A 95 -2.06 1.34 -0.47
C VAL A 95 -3.14 0.32 -0.19
N GLN A 96 -4.00 0.07 -1.17
CA GLN A 96 -5.09 -0.89 -1.07
C GLN A 96 -4.66 -2.24 -1.64
N GLU A 97 -4.89 -3.32 -0.89
CA GLU A 97 -4.77 -4.71 -1.31
C GLU A 97 -6.17 -5.32 -1.49
N GLU A 98 -6.40 -5.95 -2.64
CA GLU A 98 -7.63 -6.69 -2.93
C GLU A 98 -7.32 -8.09 -3.45
N LYS A 99 -8.26 -9.02 -3.28
CA LYS A 99 -8.19 -10.33 -3.93
C LYS A 99 -8.69 -10.21 -5.37
N LYS A 100 -7.98 -10.84 -6.30
CA LYS A 100 -8.38 -10.87 -7.72
C LYS A 100 -9.51 -11.86 -8.01
N LYS A 101 -9.79 -12.79 -7.09
CA LYS A 101 -10.78 -13.86 -7.25
C LYS A 101 -11.73 -13.86 -6.07
N ASP A 102 -13.02 -14.00 -6.37
CA ASP A 102 -14.12 -14.02 -5.39
C ASP A 102 -14.32 -15.38 -4.71
N ASP A 103 -13.57 -16.41 -5.11
CA ASP A 103 -13.84 -17.81 -4.79
C ASP A 103 -13.63 -18.23 -3.32
N THR A 104 -12.93 -17.43 -2.50
CA THR A 104 -12.42 -17.92 -1.20
C THR A 104 -12.45 -16.93 -0.04
N SER A 105 -12.31 -15.61 -0.29
CA SER A 105 -12.44 -14.57 0.75
C SER A 105 -12.42 -13.18 0.12
N ASN A 106 -13.38 -12.32 0.43
CA ASN A 106 -13.44 -10.96 -0.10
C ASN A 106 -12.76 -9.94 0.82
N VAL A 107 -11.67 -10.36 1.47
CA VAL A 107 -10.91 -9.50 2.39
C VAL A 107 -10.11 -8.49 1.59
N GLN A 108 -10.36 -7.21 1.88
CA GLN A 108 -9.65 -6.04 1.39
C GLN A 108 -8.95 -5.35 2.55
N VAL A 109 -7.77 -4.80 2.28
CA VAL A 109 -6.96 -4.13 3.29
C VAL A 109 -6.48 -2.80 2.72
N VAL A 110 -6.58 -1.73 3.50
CA VAL A 110 -5.91 -0.45 3.23
C VAL A 110 -4.76 -0.32 4.21
N TYR A 111 -3.57 -0.23 3.64
CA TYR A 111 -2.33 0.06 4.36
C TYR A 111 -2.04 1.55 4.28
N LEU A 112 -1.75 2.18 5.41
CA LEU A 112 -1.06 3.47 5.43
C LEU A 112 0.44 3.20 5.46
N VAL A 113 1.12 3.49 4.37
CA VAL A 113 2.55 3.25 4.19
C VAL A 113 3.31 4.56 4.31
N SER A 114 4.29 4.59 5.19
CA SER A 114 5.23 5.70 5.35
C SER A 114 6.51 5.43 4.58
N THR A 115 6.97 6.42 3.84
CA THR A 115 8.25 6.36 3.10
C THR A 115 9.04 7.65 3.33
N LYS A 116 10.36 7.59 3.19
CA LYS A 116 11.17 8.80 3.00
C LYS A 116 10.77 9.50 1.69
N LYS A 117 11.21 10.74 1.53
CA LYS A 117 10.99 11.54 0.30
C LYS A 117 11.61 10.95 -0.97
N ASP A 118 12.56 10.03 -0.83
CA ASP A 118 13.17 9.28 -1.95
C ASP A 118 12.45 7.95 -2.26
N GLY A 119 11.39 7.62 -1.50
CA GLY A 119 10.62 6.38 -1.63
C GLY A 119 11.11 5.22 -0.78
N THR A 120 12.16 5.39 0.02
CA THR A 120 12.63 4.35 0.94
C THR A 120 11.54 4.03 1.97
N TYR A 121 11.12 2.76 2.03
CA TYR A 121 10.14 2.29 3.00
C TYR A 121 10.57 2.55 4.46
N ILE A 122 9.65 3.07 5.28
CA ILE A 122 9.86 3.26 6.72
C ILE A 122 9.02 2.24 7.50
N SER A 123 7.70 2.32 7.40
CA SER A 123 6.76 1.46 8.13
C SER A 123 5.37 1.44 7.48
N SER A 124 4.50 0.51 7.88
CA SER A 124 3.11 0.46 7.45
C SER A 124 2.19 0.10 8.61
N LEU A 125 0.92 0.50 8.50
CA LEU A 125 -0.17 0.13 9.40
C LEU A 125 -1.38 -0.30 8.58
N GLU A 126 -2.05 -1.39 8.99
CA GLU A 126 -3.36 -1.78 8.45
C GLU A 126 -4.43 -0.88 9.05
N VAL A 127 -4.81 0.17 8.32
CA VAL A 127 -5.72 1.22 8.80
C VAL A 127 -7.18 0.95 8.45
N ALA A 128 -7.45 0.07 7.48
CA ALA A 128 -8.80 -0.43 7.26
C ALA A 128 -8.77 -1.85 6.72
N VAL A 129 -9.74 -2.66 7.15
CA VAL A 129 -9.92 -4.04 6.70
C VAL A 129 -11.42 -4.29 6.57
N THR A 130 -11.86 -4.76 5.42
CA THR A 130 -13.25 -5.20 5.26
C THR A 130 -13.28 -6.57 4.63
N GLY A 131 -14.26 -7.38 5.02
CA GLY A 131 -14.65 -8.57 4.29
C GLY A 131 -14.72 -9.82 5.15
N ASN A 132 -14.99 -10.93 4.46
CA ASN A 132 -15.29 -12.21 5.06
C ASN A 132 -14.19 -13.23 4.78
N ARG A 133 -13.86 -14.02 5.80
CA ARG A 133 -13.01 -15.20 5.67
C ARG A 133 -13.56 -16.32 6.52
N LYS A 134 -14.03 -17.41 5.89
CA LYS A 134 -14.65 -18.55 6.59
C LYS A 134 -15.81 -18.07 7.48
N ARG A 135 -15.72 -18.28 8.80
CA ARG A 135 -16.72 -17.87 9.81
C ARG A 135 -16.35 -16.58 10.53
N SER A 136 -15.50 -15.76 9.90
CA SER A 136 -15.04 -14.49 10.45
C SER A 136 -15.36 -13.34 9.52
N PHE A 137 -15.96 -12.29 10.07
CA PHE A 137 -16.16 -11.00 9.41
C PHE A 137 -15.24 -9.97 10.06
N TYR A 138 -14.57 -9.19 9.22
CA TYR A 138 -13.67 -8.13 9.63
C TYR A 138 -14.25 -6.80 9.15
N ASN A 139 -14.35 -5.84 10.06
CA ASN A 139 -14.68 -4.45 9.77
C ASN A 139 -13.82 -3.56 10.65
N ILE A 140 -12.69 -3.16 10.09
CA ILE A 140 -11.75 -2.23 10.70
C ILE A 140 -11.80 -0.94 9.88
N SER A 141 -12.01 0.17 10.57
CA SER A 141 -11.93 1.52 9.99
C SER A 141 -11.05 2.40 10.84
N SER A 142 -10.49 3.45 10.24
CA SER A 142 -9.66 4.40 10.98
C SER A 142 -10.00 5.84 10.65
N TRP A 143 -9.69 6.73 11.59
CA TRP A 143 -9.64 8.17 11.40
C TRP A 143 -8.19 8.62 11.47
N LEU A 144 -7.69 9.27 10.42
CA LEU A 144 -6.40 9.98 10.43
C LEU A 144 -6.66 11.45 10.71
N TYR A 145 -6.08 11.98 11.78
CA TYR A 145 -6.16 13.39 12.16
C TYR A 145 -4.97 14.19 11.60
N LYS A 146 -5.14 15.51 11.50
CA LYS A 146 -4.15 16.43 10.91
C LYS A 146 -2.81 16.45 11.64
N ASP A 147 -2.79 16.09 12.92
CA ASP A 147 -1.61 15.99 13.77
C ASP A 147 -0.97 14.59 13.73
N TYR A 148 -1.36 13.78 12.74
CA TYR A 148 -0.90 12.41 12.51
C TYR A 148 -1.25 11.43 13.64
N GLN A 149 -2.31 11.71 14.39
CA GLN A 149 -2.97 10.71 15.21
C GLN A 149 -3.87 9.82 14.35
N ILE A 150 -3.96 8.54 14.71
CA ILE A 150 -4.82 7.57 14.05
C ILE A 150 -5.65 6.88 15.13
N VAL A 151 -6.96 6.90 14.97
CA VAL A 151 -7.89 6.16 15.83
C VAL A 151 -8.51 5.07 14.99
N GLN A 152 -8.30 3.82 15.40
CA GLN A 152 -8.75 2.63 14.69
C GLN A 152 -9.88 1.97 15.47
N ASP A 153 -11.05 1.84 14.85
CA ASP A 153 -12.18 1.07 15.36
C ASP A 153 -12.14 -0.32 14.75
N ASN A 154 -11.89 -1.33 15.58
CA ASN A 154 -11.80 -2.72 15.19
C ASN A 154 -13.08 -3.46 15.56
N GLN A 155 -13.81 -3.95 14.58
CA GLN A 155 -14.92 -4.86 14.79
C GLN A 155 -14.66 -6.18 14.08
N ILE A 156 -14.63 -7.26 14.85
CA ILE A 156 -14.40 -8.61 14.33
C ILE A 156 -15.51 -9.52 14.86
N ILE A 157 -16.20 -10.20 13.96
CA ILE A 157 -17.19 -11.21 14.32
C ILE A 157 -16.58 -12.58 14.04
N VAL A 158 -16.57 -13.50 15.02
CA VAL A 158 -16.08 -14.87 14.88
C VAL A 158 -17.09 -15.83 15.46
N ASN A 159 -17.63 -16.75 14.65
CA ASN A 159 -18.68 -17.70 15.06
C ASN A 159 -19.82 -16.99 15.82
N ASP A 160 -20.36 -15.93 15.19
CA ASP A 160 -21.47 -15.11 15.71
C ASP A 160 -21.19 -14.33 17.01
N LYS A 161 -19.94 -14.32 17.49
CA LYS A 161 -19.48 -13.49 18.60
C LYS A 161 -18.78 -12.25 18.09
N SER A 162 -19.22 -11.07 18.54
CA SER A 162 -18.61 -9.79 18.20
C SER A 162 -17.53 -9.40 19.20
N TYR A 163 -16.39 -8.93 18.70
CA TYR A 163 -15.28 -8.38 19.44
C TYR A 163 -15.01 -6.98 18.90
N GLY A 164 -15.05 -5.98 19.79
CA GLY A 164 -14.81 -4.58 19.47
C GLY A 164 -13.64 -4.05 20.29
N ASP A 165 -12.71 -3.33 19.66
CA ASP A 165 -11.66 -2.59 20.37
C ASP A 165 -11.26 -1.32 19.61
N MET A 166 -10.90 -0.28 20.36
CA MET A 166 -10.36 0.95 19.81
C MET A 166 -8.85 1.01 20.06
N THR A 167 -8.08 1.13 18.98
CA THR A 167 -6.62 1.24 19.07
C THR A 167 -6.16 2.61 18.58
N TYR A 168 -5.22 3.21 19.30
CA TYR A 168 -4.73 4.55 19.03
C TYR A 168 -3.27 4.48 18.61
N TYR A 169 -2.95 5.16 17.51
CA TYR A 169 -1.59 5.28 17.01
C TYR A 169 -1.22 6.74 16.80
N LYS A 170 0.07 7.02 16.81
CA LYS A 170 0.66 8.27 16.34
C LYS A 170 1.78 8.00 15.37
N ILE A 171 1.90 8.82 14.33
CA ILE A 171 3.08 8.82 13.46
C ILE A 171 4.13 9.76 14.07
N ASN A 172 5.29 9.22 14.41
CA ASN A 172 6.37 10.05 14.95
C ASN A 172 7.06 10.88 13.85
N GLY A 173 7.94 11.82 14.24
CA GLY A 173 8.64 12.69 13.28
C GLY A 173 9.52 11.95 12.25
N GLY A 174 9.84 10.68 12.51
CA GLY A 174 10.56 9.80 11.59
C GLY A 174 9.67 8.90 10.73
N GLY A 175 8.35 9.09 10.75
CA GLY A 175 7.40 8.33 9.94
C GLY A 175 7.02 6.96 10.49
N ARG A 176 7.36 6.62 11.74
CA ARG A 176 6.98 5.33 12.34
C ARG A 176 5.64 5.42 13.07
N PHE A 177 4.79 4.42 12.88
CA PHE A 177 3.58 4.21 13.68
C PHE A 177 3.94 3.69 15.06
N ILE A 178 3.46 4.35 16.11
CA ILE A 178 3.67 3.97 17.52
C ILE A 178 2.31 3.87 18.19
N LEU A 179 2.09 2.82 18.97
CA LEU A 179 0.93 2.70 19.85
C LEU A 179 0.92 3.88 20.82
N SER A 180 -0.21 4.56 20.90
CA SER A 180 -0.46 5.64 21.85
C SER A 180 -1.43 5.15 22.91
N SER A 181 -1.21 5.50 24.17
CA SER A 181 -2.27 5.37 25.18
C SER A 181 -3.43 6.28 24.81
N ASN A 182 -4.66 5.81 25.05
CA ASN A 182 -5.86 6.65 24.98
C ASN A 182 -5.65 7.88 25.87
N TYR A 183 -6.11 9.03 25.39
CA TYR A 183 -6.27 10.21 26.24
C TYR A 183 -7.49 10.03 27.14
#